data_AF-A0A167DJC7-F1
#
_entry.id   AF-A0A167DJC7-F1
#
_cell.length_a   1.000
_cell.length_b   1.000
_cell.length_c   1.000
_cell.angle_alpha   90.00
_cell.angle_beta   90.00
_cell.angle_gamma   90.00
#
_symmetry.space_group_name_H-M   'P 1'
#
loop_
_entity.id
_entity.type
_entity.pdbx_description
1 polymer ?
#
loop_
_entity_poly.entity_id
_entity_poly.type
_entity_poly.pdbx_seq_one_letter_code
_entity_poly.pdbx_strand_id
1 'polypeptide(L)'
;MIKGDITINYSVSDSKGGETSGNIIVTIKESQQGKILALKSLVDEFVEESVNKFESNDINCISKPDSAWCEQVSIKFSDGTFEPSKVDSNETILIIDDEGINFSATLRYRSRVKSLYSIDDNGYYYKASKGGFDPEFKVPRIIKDTLNSIDNFTDPSGNHTFVPAAWLTDSLFPVVKSRYEYPFVGHGATPFHYLLEHNPESELIVVPMPKLHESRLDLFCNPTDNNISSLTAHIEDIAEDFKQTVLLQEDVEYLNYSGGYEIERVIAMTWKQYCLSPLPSEETLAALHNTVRPFYDVLFNTSGVMAFQASGINMTAYNNELDIDKSYQNRLLVAPFTVLDTKLPANGEINGNAPELDASIYNSKQWIDVMVNLGITPIRPFPFNETPAMATTSLGLSYTPFSDSSTSWSSPIALSTALYIKNVKYDELQLDDIVIEQIKNDMTPQLCHYNNWEIIDYEGKCKMQDPLLHRRHNLFELGYVD
;
A
#
# COMPACT_ATOMS: atom_id res chain seq x y z
N MET A 1 -13.06 35.01 -1.35
CA MET A 1 -14.05 34.36 -0.47
C MET A 1 -13.89 34.94 0.93
N ILE A 2 -14.98 35.26 1.64
CA ILE A 2 -14.91 35.85 2.98
C ILE A 2 -14.57 34.72 3.97
N LYS A 3 -13.40 34.77 4.60
CA LYS A 3 -13.05 33.93 5.77
C LYS A 3 -13.34 34.75 7.04
N GLY A 4 -13.91 34.12 8.07
CA GLY A 4 -14.12 34.75 9.37
C GLY A 4 -15.44 34.39 10.04
N ASP A 5 -15.63 34.96 11.23
CA ASP A 5 -16.84 34.79 12.03
C ASP A 5 -17.87 35.86 11.68
N ILE A 6 -19.09 35.42 11.39
CA ILE A 6 -20.27 36.28 11.29
C ILE A 6 -21.04 36.12 12.59
N THR A 7 -21.09 37.18 13.41
CA THR A 7 -21.93 37.23 14.60
C THR A 7 -23.29 37.82 14.26
N ILE A 8 -24.35 37.02 14.36
CA ILE A 8 -25.74 37.46 14.21
C ILE A 8 -26.33 37.63 15.61
N ASN A 9 -26.64 38.87 15.99
CA ASN A 9 -27.34 39.17 17.23
C ASN A 9 -28.84 39.19 16.98
N TYR A 10 -29.62 38.54 17.83
CA TYR A 10 -31.08 38.54 17.73
C TYR A 10 -31.75 38.86 19.08
N SER A 11 -32.95 39.42 19.03
CA SER A 11 -33.85 39.64 20.16
C SER A 11 -35.22 39.06 19.80
N VAL A 12 -35.84 38.34 20.73
CA VAL A 12 -37.23 37.85 20.65
C VAL A 12 -38.00 38.44 21.81
N SER A 13 -39.07 39.18 21.50
CA SER A 13 -40.01 39.71 22.47
C SER A 13 -41.34 38.95 22.44
N ASP A 14 -41.93 38.73 23.61
CA ASP A 14 -43.28 38.20 23.74
C ASP A 14 -44.33 39.31 23.94
N SER A 15 -45.60 38.93 23.75
CA SER A 15 -46.75 39.84 23.93
C SER A 15 -46.96 40.37 25.35
N LYS A 16 -46.18 39.89 26.34
CA LYS A 16 -46.23 40.29 27.75
C LYS A 16 -45.04 41.15 28.15
N GLY A 17 -44.17 41.53 27.21
CA GLY A 17 -43.01 42.40 27.45
C GLY A 17 -41.77 41.67 27.94
N GLY A 18 -41.72 40.33 27.86
CA GLY A 18 -40.49 39.57 28.05
C GLY A 18 -39.62 39.65 26.80
N GLU A 19 -38.37 40.09 26.95
CA GLU A 19 -37.36 40.02 25.89
C GLU A 19 -36.28 38.99 26.24
N THR A 20 -35.87 38.20 25.25
CA THR A 20 -34.65 37.40 25.32
C THR A 20 -33.78 37.72 24.11
N SER A 21 -32.47 37.76 24.29
CA SER A 21 -31.53 37.97 23.20
C SER A 21 -30.45 36.91 23.20
N GLY A 22 -29.88 36.69 22.03
CA GLY A 22 -28.80 35.72 21.83
C GLY A 22 -27.92 36.11 20.65
N ASN A 23 -26.80 35.41 20.54
CA ASN A 23 -25.85 35.54 19.44
C ASN A 23 -25.66 34.18 18.76
N ILE A 24 -25.63 34.20 17.43
CA ILE A 24 -25.21 33.07 16.60
C ILE A 24 -23.86 33.45 16.01
N ILE A 25 -22.83 32.64 16.26
CA ILE A 25 -21.52 32.79 15.61
C ILE A 25 -21.45 31.79 14.47
N VAL A 26 -21.37 32.29 13.24
CA VAL A 26 -21.19 31.47 12.04
C VAL A 26 -19.73 31.60 11.59
N THR A 27 -18.94 30.56 11.79
CA THR A 27 -17.55 30.51 11.31
C THR A 27 -17.52 30.02 9.86
N ILE A 28 -17.13 30.90 8.93
CA ILE A 28 -16.92 30.52 7.53
C ILE A 28 -15.49 30.00 7.38
N LYS A 29 -15.35 28.67 7.28
CA LYS A 29 -14.09 28.00 6.96
C LYS A 29 -13.92 27.88 5.45
N GLU A 30 -12.67 27.88 5.00
CA GLU A 30 -12.34 27.53 3.62
C GLU A 30 -12.72 26.08 3.36
N SER A 31 -13.39 25.83 2.22
CA SER A 31 -13.70 24.46 1.81
C SER A 31 -12.41 23.69 1.52
N GLN A 32 -12.44 22.37 1.71
CA GLN A 32 -11.31 21.50 1.39
C GLN A 32 -10.84 21.71 -0.07
N GLN A 33 -11.79 21.76 -1.01
CA GLN A 33 -11.48 22.05 -2.42
C GLN A 33 -10.76 23.39 -2.61
N GLY A 34 -11.15 24.44 -1.88
CA GLY A 34 -10.50 25.74 -1.94
C GLY A 34 -9.04 25.67 -1.48
N LYS A 35 -8.76 24.90 -0.42
CA LYS A 35 -7.40 24.65 0.07
C LYS A 35 -6.56 23.89 -0.95
N ILE A 36 -7.10 22.82 -1.52
CA ILE A 36 -6.39 21.99 -2.49
C ILE A 36 -6.08 22.78 -3.77
N LEU A 37 -7.02 23.59 -4.27
CA LEU A 37 -6.77 24.45 -5.44
C LEU A 37 -5.68 25.49 -5.17
N ALA A 38 -5.67 26.10 -3.98
CA ALA A 38 -4.62 27.03 -3.59
C ALA A 38 -3.27 26.34 -3.48
N LEU A 39 -3.23 25.15 -2.87
CA LEU A 39 -2.03 24.33 -2.77
C LEU A 39 -1.50 23.94 -4.15
N LYS A 40 -2.37 23.45 -5.04
CA LYS A 40 -2.01 23.07 -6.40
C LYS A 40 -1.36 24.24 -7.16
N SER A 41 -1.89 25.45 -7.02
CA SER A 41 -1.29 26.64 -7.65
C SER A 41 0.16 26.87 -7.20
N LEU A 42 0.47 26.67 -5.92
CA LEU A 42 1.83 26.81 -5.39
C LEU A 42 2.75 25.70 -5.89
N VAL A 43 2.23 24.48 -5.99
CA VAL A 43 2.97 23.36 -6.57
C VAL A 43 3.25 23.61 -8.05
N ASP A 44 2.28 24.13 -8.80
CA ASP A 44 2.44 24.46 -10.22
C ASP A 44 3.52 25.54 -10.42
N GLU A 45 3.57 26.57 -9.56
CA GLU A 45 4.65 27.56 -9.52
C GLU A 45 6.02 26.92 -9.24
N PHE A 46 6.10 26.05 -8.21
CA PHE A 46 7.33 25.30 -7.90
C PHE A 46 7.79 24.40 -9.05
N VAL A 47 6.85 23.76 -9.74
CA VAL A 47 7.13 22.91 -10.90
C VAL A 47 7.68 23.75 -12.06
N GLU A 48 7.07 24.90 -12.35
CA GLU A 48 7.56 25.84 -13.36
C GLU A 48 8.98 26.32 -13.04
N GLU A 49 9.24 26.74 -11.80
CA GLU A 49 10.58 27.14 -11.35
C GLU A 49 11.60 26.01 -11.47
N SER A 50 11.20 24.79 -11.10
CA SER A 50 12.06 23.61 -11.20
C SER A 50 12.40 23.28 -12.66
N VAL A 51 11.41 23.28 -13.56
CA VAL A 51 11.63 23.08 -15.00
C VAL A 51 12.55 24.16 -15.56
N ASN A 52 12.27 25.43 -15.27
CA ASN A 52 13.10 26.55 -15.68
C ASN A 52 14.55 26.42 -15.17
N LYS A 53 14.75 25.90 -13.96
CA LYS A 53 16.09 25.62 -13.42
C LYS A 53 16.83 24.57 -14.24
N PHE A 54 16.18 23.47 -14.63
CA PHE A 54 16.78 22.45 -15.49
C PHE A 54 17.15 23.00 -16.88
N GLU A 55 16.27 23.82 -17.46
CA GLU A 55 16.44 24.34 -18.82
C GLU A 55 17.45 25.48 -18.91
N SER A 56 17.31 26.51 -18.07
CA SER A 56 18.17 27.70 -18.09
C SER A 56 19.63 27.39 -17.74
N ASN A 57 19.88 26.35 -16.93
CA ASN A 57 21.22 25.90 -16.57
C ASN A 57 21.72 24.74 -17.46
N ASP A 58 20.95 24.34 -18.47
CA ASP A 58 21.27 23.24 -19.40
C ASP A 58 21.74 21.98 -18.65
N ILE A 59 20.98 21.63 -17.59
CA ILE A 59 21.25 20.50 -16.71
C ILE A 59 20.85 19.23 -17.45
N ASN A 60 21.82 18.35 -17.69
CA ASN A 60 21.56 17.02 -18.22
C ASN A 60 22.61 16.06 -17.66
N CYS A 61 22.23 15.22 -16.71
CA CYS A 61 23.15 14.32 -16.04
C CYS A 61 23.43 13.03 -16.83
N ILE A 62 22.71 12.80 -17.93
CA ILE A 62 23.02 11.75 -18.90
C ILE A 62 24.12 12.23 -19.85
N SER A 63 23.95 13.40 -20.49
CA SER A 63 24.89 13.89 -21.50
C SER A 63 26.03 14.75 -20.94
N LYS A 64 25.87 15.31 -19.74
CA LYS A 64 26.85 16.18 -19.06
C LYS A 64 27.03 15.80 -17.57
N PRO A 65 27.48 14.56 -17.29
CA PRO A 65 27.58 14.05 -15.92
C PRO A 65 28.55 14.85 -15.04
N ASP A 66 29.56 15.52 -15.62
CA ASP A 66 30.58 16.27 -14.89
C ASP A 66 30.16 17.70 -14.47
N SER A 67 28.93 18.12 -14.78
CA SER A 67 28.44 19.43 -14.34
C SER A 67 28.27 19.47 -12.81
N ALA A 68 28.43 20.66 -12.20
CA ALA A 68 28.30 20.82 -10.74
C ALA A 68 26.91 20.40 -10.22
N TRP A 69 25.87 20.52 -11.03
CA TRP A 69 24.51 20.07 -10.72
C TRP A 69 24.35 18.54 -10.71
N CYS A 70 25.21 17.85 -11.47
CA CYS A 70 25.20 16.40 -11.65
C CYS A 70 26.21 15.66 -10.77
N GLU A 71 26.93 16.40 -9.91
CA GLU A 71 27.77 15.83 -8.86
C GLU A 71 26.96 14.81 -8.06
N GLN A 72 27.49 13.58 -7.99
CA GLN A 72 26.87 12.50 -7.26
C GLN A 72 27.03 12.73 -5.76
N VAL A 73 25.91 12.77 -5.06
CA VAL A 73 25.87 12.84 -3.60
C VAL A 73 25.31 11.53 -3.06
N SER A 74 25.93 11.03 -1.99
CA SER A 74 25.37 9.92 -1.21
C SER A 74 24.24 10.42 -0.33
N ILE A 75 23.19 9.61 -0.26
CA ILE A 75 22.05 9.83 0.63
C ILE A 75 21.69 8.50 1.25
N LYS A 76 21.60 8.50 2.56
CA LYS A 76 21.20 7.36 3.37
C LYS A 76 19.77 7.51 3.85
N PHE A 77 19.12 6.39 4.17
CA PHE A 77 17.81 6.43 4.83
C PHE A 77 17.87 7.25 6.13
N SER A 78 18.96 7.11 6.89
CA SER A 78 19.19 7.87 8.12
C SER A 78 19.49 9.36 7.94
N ASP A 79 19.76 9.83 6.71
CA ASP A 79 20.00 11.27 6.44
C ASP A 79 18.71 12.10 6.48
N GLY A 80 17.53 11.46 6.42
CA GLY A 80 16.23 12.11 6.58
C GLY A 80 15.44 11.59 7.77
N THR A 81 14.35 12.30 8.08
CA THR A 81 13.56 12.09 9.30
C THR A 81 12.10 11.81 8.93
N PHE A 82 11.48 10.87 9.64
CA PHE A 82 10.03 10.71 9.63
C PHE A 82 9.36 11.91 10.31
N GLU A 83 8.29 12.44 9.73
CA GLU A 83 7.62 13.66 10.20
C GLU A 83 6.18 13.33 10.63
N PRO A 84 5.93 13.05 11.93
CA PRO A 84 4.60 12.69 12.43
C PRO A 84 3.52 13.74 12.12
N SER A 85 3.92 15.00 11.93
CA SER A 85 2.98 16.09 11.60
C SER A 85 2.36 16.00 10.20
N LYS A 86 2.86 15.12 9.33
CA LYS A 86 2.37 14.92 7.96
C LYS A 86 1.39 13.76 7.83
N VAL A 87 1.16 13.01 8.90
CA VAL A 87 0.45 11.74 8.88
C VAL A 87 -0.52 11.62 10.06
N ASP A 88 -1.51 10.75 9.93
CA ASP A 88 -2.35 10.27 11.02
C ASP A 88 -1.71 9.01 11.63
N SER A 89 -1.49 9.04 12.93
CA SER A 89 -0.95 7.91 13.68
C SER A 89 -1.95 6.75 13.85
N ASN A 90 -3.22 6.93 13.45
CA ASN A 90 -4.22 5.86 13.35
C ASN A 90 -4.35 5.29 11.92
N GLU A 91 -3.32 5.51 11.09
CA GLU A 91 -3.22 4.98 9.74
C GLU A 91 -1.85 4.34 9.49
N THR A 92 -1.44 3.43 10.38
CA THR A 92 -0.13 2.78 10.28
C THR A 92 -0.18 1.58 9.36
N ILE A 93 0.48 1.68 8.20
CA ILE A 93 0.51 0.63 7.17
C ILE A 93 1.89 -0.04 7.15
N LEU A 94 1.90 -1.34 7.45
CA LEU A 94 3.02 -2.23 7.22
C LEU A 94 2.98 -2.81 5.80
N ILE A 95 4.11 -2.74 5.10
CA ILE A 95 4.30 -3.31 3.76
C ILE A 95 5.38 -4.39 3.87
N ILE A 96 5.01 -5.62 3.52
CA ILE A 96 5.92 -6.77 3.44
C ILE A 96 6.20 -7.07 1.97
N ASP A 97 7.40 -6.72 1.51
CA ASP A 97 7.86 -6.97 0.14
C ASP A 97 9.40 -6.87 0.04
N ASP A 98 10.02 -7.61 -0.88
CA ASP A 98 11.46 -7.87 -0.91
C ASP A 98 12.27 -6.95 -1.84
N GLU A 99 11.64 -6.20 -2.74
CA GLU A 99 12.37 -5.52 -3.81
C GLU A 99 11.98 -4.07 -4.07
N GLY A 100 13.00 -3.23 -4.34
CA GLY A 100 12.82 -1.93 -5.00
C GLY A 100 12.28 -0.78 -4.15
N ILE A 101 11.91 -1.01 -2.89
CA ILE A 101 11.29 0.01 -2.04
C ILE A 101 12.30 1.05 -1.51
N ASN A 102 13.52 0.60 -1.17
CA ASN A 102 14.51 1.39 -0.43
C ASN A 102 14.84 2.74 -1.09
N PHE A 103 14.88 2.81 -2.43
CA PHE A 103 15.23 4.05 -3.12
C PHE A 103 14.20 5.16 -2.85
N SER A 104 12.92 4.86 -3.05
CA SER A 104 11.83 5.81 -2.87
C SER A 104 11.61 6.14 -1.39
N ALA A 105 11.77 5.15 -0.52
CA ALA A 105 11.68 5.30 0.94
C ALA A 105 12.80 6.19 1.52
N THR A 106 13.98 6.22 0.89
CA THR A 106 15.12 7.07 1.31
C THR A 106 15.03 8.50 0.77
N LEU A 107 14.32 8.74 -0.34
CA LEU A 107 14.30 10.04 -1.03
C LEU A 107 12.95 10.74 -0.96
N ARG A 108 12.15 10.71 -2.03
CA ARG A 108 10.95 11.55 -2.22
C ARG A 108 9.94 11.44 -1.09
N TYR A 109 9.92 10.32 -0.38
CA TYR A 109 8.88 10.05 0.60
C TYR A 109 9.42 9.78 2.00
N ARG A 110 10.68 10.15 2.24
CA ARG A 110 11.36 9.84 3.49
C ARG A 110 10.58 10.34 4.70
N SER A 111 9.91 11.50 4.59
CA SER A 111 9.12 12.06 5.67
C SER A 111 7.91 11.25 6.12
N ARG A 112 7.45 10.27 5.34
CA ARG A 112 6.28 9.42 5.65
C ARG A 112 6.63 7.97 5.97
N VAL A 113 7.87 7.56 5.75
CA VAL A 113 8.35 6.22 6.11
C VAL A 113 8.83 6.25 7.56
N LYS A 114 8.03 5.73 8.49
CA LYS A 114 8.34 5.66 9.92
C LYS A 114 9.57 4.80 10.18
N SER A 115 9.56 3.60 9.60
CA SER A 115 10.64 2.63 9.75
C SER A 115 10.84 1.80 8.48
N LEU A 116 12.09 1.44 8.26
CA LEU A 116 12.53 0.49 7.25
C LEU A 116 13.31 -0.61 7.95
N TYR A 117 13.08 -1.88 7.62
CA TYR A 117 13.75 -3.01 8.25
C TYR A 117 14.61 -3.79 7.27
N SER A 118 15.53 -4.59 7.81
CA SER A 118 16.24 -5.68 7.15
C SER A 118 16.11 -6.95 7.99
N ILE A 119 16.42 -8.09 7.39
CA ILE A 119 16.44 -9.41 8.05
C ILE A 119 17.88 -9.89 8.18
N ASP A 120 18.23 -10.48 9.32
CA ASP A 120 19.55 -11.08 9.54
C ASP A 120 19.59 -12.54 9.06
N ASP A 121 20.77 -13.17 9.11
CA ASP A 121 20.94 -14.56 8.69
C ASP A 121 20.13 -15.55 9.55
N ASN A 122 19.65 -15.14 10.72
CA ASN A 122 18.82 -15.95 11.61
C ASN A 122 17.32 -15.65 11.43
N GLY A 123 16.93 -14.79 10.49
CA GLY A 123 15.54 -14.46 10.20
C GLY A 123 14.93 -13.33 11.05
N TYR A 124 15.70 -12.69 11.94
CA TYR A 124 15.19 -11.61 12.81
C TYR A 124 15.24 -10.25 12.12
N TYR A 125 14.28 -9.39 12.47
CA TYR A 125 14.10 -8.09 11.86
C TYR A 125 14.82 -7.00 12.66
N TYR A 126 15.55 -6.12 11.96
CA TYR A 126 16.19 -4.97 12.58
C TYR A 126 15.98 -3.70 11.74
N LYS A 127 15.69 -2.60 12.43
CA LYS A 127 15.46 -1.29 11.80
C LYS A 127 16.72 -0.78 11.12
N ALA A 128 16.55 -0.08 10.01
CA ALA A 128 17.59 0.74 9.38
C ALA A 128 18.21 1.67 10.43
N SER A 129 19.51 1.96 10.29
CA SER A 129 20.39 2.63 11.26
C SER A 129 20.76 1.83 12.52
N LYS A 130 20.11 0.69 12.79
CA LYS A 130 20.56 -0.31 13.78
C LYS A 130 21.14 -1.52 13.02
N GLY A 131 22.19 -2.15 13.54
CA GLY A 131 22.74 -3.38 12.92
C GLY A 131 23.52 -3.22 11.61
N GLY A 132 23.84 -1.99 11.18
CA GLY A 132 24.68 -1.73 10.00
C GLY A 132 23.94 -1.67 8.66
N PHE A 133 22.62 -1.89 8.64
CA PHE A 133 21.77 -1.64 7.48
C PHE A 133 21.32 -0.19 7.45
N ASP A 134 21.68 0.54 6.41
CA ASP A 134 21.23 1.89 6.14
C ASP A 134 21.34 2.14 4.63
N PRO A 135 20.27 1.91 3.85
CA PRO A 135 20.32 1.98 2.40
C PRO A 135 20.89 3.31 1.92
N GLU A 136 21.93 3.22 1.09
CA GLU A 136 22.67 4.36 0.57
C GLU A 136 22.58 4.38 -0.94
N PHE A 137 22.18 5.53 -1.49
CA PHE A 137 22.08 5.77 -2.93
C PHE A 137 22.93 6.95 -3.34
N LYS A 138 23.55 6.83 -4.51
CA LYS A 138 24.22 7.94 -5.18
C LYS A 138 23.28 8.50 -6.22
N VAL A 139 22.94 9.78 -6.06
CA VAL A 139 22.09 10.50 -7.01
C VAL A 139 22.72 11.85 -7.34
N PRO A 140 22.43 12.43 -8.52
CA PRO A 140 22.80 13.82 -8.81
C PRO A 140 22.25 14.77 -7.74
N ARG A 141 23.06 15.74 -7.30
CA ARG A 141 22.67 16.78 -6.34
C ARG A 141 21.35 17.46 -6.73
N ILE A 142 21.18 17.82 -8.00
CA ILE A 142 19.93 18.44 -8.46
C ILE A 142 18.69 17.55 -8.23
N ILE A 143 18.82 16.23 -8.42
CA ILE A 143 17.72 15.27 -8.21
C ILE A 143 17.40 15.17 -6.72
N LYS A 144 18.43 15.04 -5.87
CA LYS A 144 18.27 15.10 -4.41
C LYS A 144 17.48 16.33 -4.00
N ASP A 145 17.95 17.50 -4.41
CA ASP A 145 17.40 18.78 -3.98
C ASP A 145 15.94 18.91 -4.43
N THR A 146 15.62 18.56 -5.69
CA THR A 146 14.25 18.59 -6.21
C THR A 146 13.33 17.63 -5.46
N LEU A 147 13.72 16.37 -5.24
CA LEU A 147 12.87 15.40 -4.53
C LEU A 147 12.67 15.78 -3.06
N ASN A 148 13.71 16.29 -2.39
CA ASN A 148 13.61 16.75 -1.01
C ASN A 148 12.72 17.99 -0.88
N SER A 149 12.74 18.91 -1.86
CA SER A 149 11.82 20.05 -1.89
C SER A 149 10.36 19.63 -2.07
N ILE A 150 10.10 18.56 -2.82
CA ILE A 150 8.76 17.99 -2.97
C ILE A 150 8.31 17.33 -1.66
N ASP A 151 9.15 16.50 -1.05
CA ASP A 151 8.83 15.81 0.21
C ASP A 151 8.54 16.83 1.33
N ASN A 152 9.29 17.93 1.37
CA ASN A 152 9.18 18.96 2.40
C ASN A 152 8.37 20.18 1.97
N PHE A 153 7.51 20.03 0.97
CA PHE A 153 6.65 21.13 0.51
C PHE A 153 5.76 21.62 1.65
N THR A 154 5.54 22.94 1.71
CA THR A 154 4.72 23.58 2.75
C THR A 154 3.65 24.46 2.12
N ASP A 155 2.47 24.48 2.73
CA ASP A 155 1.42 25.44 2.41
C ASP A 155 1.78 26.89 2.84
N PRO A 156 0.99 27.92 2.50
CA PRO A 156 1.27 29.30 2.91
C PRO A 156 1.25 29.55 4.42
N SER A 157 0.69 28.63 5.20
CA SER A 157 0.68 28.68 6.66
C SER A 157 1.95 28.04 7.26
N GLY A 158 2.82 27.47 6.42
CA GLY A 158 4.02 26.75 6.83
C GLY A 158 3.76 25.32 7.25
N ASN A 159 2.55 24.78 7.02
CA ASN A 159 2.27 23.37 7.31
C ASN A 159 2.83 22.52 6.18
N HIS A 160 3.51 21.44 6.56
CA HIS A 160 3.91 20.43 5.58
C HIS A 160 2.69 19.80 4.91
N THR A 161 2.80 19.53 3.62
CA THR A 161 1.68 19.06 2.82
C THR A 161 2.12 18.07 1.77
N PHE A 162 1.21 17.16 1.41
CA PHE A 162 1.47 16.12 0.43
C PHE A 162 1.38 16.69 -0.99
N VAL A 163 2.34 16.32 -1.84
CA VAL A 163 2.36 16.67 -3.26
C VAL A 163 2.21 15.39 -4.10
N PRO A 164 1.02 15.11 -4.65
CA PRO A 164 0.78 13.88 -5.42
C PRO A 164 1.62 13.85 -6.70
N ALA A 165 2.03 12.65 -7.10
CA ALA A 165 2.69 12.39 -8.38
C ALA A 165 1.90 12.95 -9.58
N ALA A 166 0.56 12.92 -9.49
CA ALA A 166 -0.36 13.42 -10.51
C ALA A 166 -0.07 14.87 -10.91
N TRP A 167 0.32 15.74 -9.95
CA TRP A 167 0.61 17.14 -10.24
C TRP A 167 1.98 17.37 -10.88
N LEU A 168 2.86 16.37 -10.87
CA LEU A 168 4.23 16.45 -11.38
C LEU A 168 4.39 15.79 -12.76
N THR A 169 3.40 14.97 -13.14
CA THR A 169 3.48 13.99 -14.25
C THR A 169 3.68 14.63 -15.62
N ASP A 170 2.98 15.73 -15.90
CA ASP A 170 2.98 16.30 -17.25
C ASP A 170 4.12 17.30 -17.50
N SER A 171 4.65 17.89 -16.43
CA SER A 171 5.61 19.00 -16.53
C SER A 171 7.00 18.63 -16.02
N LEU A 172 7.12 18.24 -14.75
CA LEU A 172 8.43 17.98 -14.14
C LEU A 172 9.01 16.63 -14.57
N PHE A 173 8.17 15.58 -14.61
CA PHE A 173 8.64 14.23 -14.93
C PHE A 173 9.30 14.09 -16.31
N PRO A 174 8.74 14.61 -17.42
CA PRO A 174 9.37 14.48 -18.74
C PRO A 174 10.74 15.15 -18.80
N VAL A 175 10.89 16.29 -18.10
CA VAL A 175 12.15 17.03 -18.00
C VAL A 175 13.19 16.21 -17.24
N VAL A 176 12.84 15.69 -16.06
CA VAL A 176 13.75 14.87 -15.26
C VAL A 176 14.11 13.56 -15.97
N LYS A 177 13.12 12.84 -16.49
CA LYS A 177 13.30 11.55 -17.19
C LYS A 177 14.25 11.65 -18.39
N SER A 178 14.20 12.75 -19.15
CA SER A 178 15.07 12.96 -20.30
C SER A 178 16.52 13.35 -19.94
N ARG A 179 16.79 13.63 -18.66
CA ARG A 179 18.05 14.20 -18.17
C ARG A 179 18.72 13.37 -17.07
N TYR A 180 18.01 12.39 -16.52
CA TYR A 180 18.51 11.51 -15.47
C TYR A 180 17.94 10.09 -15.63
N GLU A 181 18.84 9.10 -15.63
CA GLU A 181 18.49 7.69 -15.56
C GLU A 181 18.33 7.30 -14.08
N TYR A 182 17.09 7.05 -13.67
CA TYR A 182 16.77 6.63 -12.32
C TYR A 182 16.77 5.11 -12.21
N PRO A 183 17.00 4.54 -11.01
CA PRO A 183 17.09 3.11 -10.84
C PRO A 183 15.77 2.42 -11.20
N PHE A 184 15.89 1.29 -11.88
CA PHE A 184 14.82 0.32 -11.96
C PHE A 184 14.45 -0.13 -10.55
N VAL A 185 13.15 -0.20 -10.29
CA VAL A 185 12.63 -0.68 -9.02
C VAL A 185 11.93 -2.01 -9.24
N GLY A 186 12.23 -2.96 -8.36
CA GLY A 186 11.64 -4.30 -8.39
C GLY A 186 10.19 -4.31 -7.93
N HIS A 187 9.70 -5.52 -7.66
CA HIS A 187 8.30 -5.80 -7.41
C HIS A 187 7.65 -4.87 -6.38
N GLY A 188 8.22 -4.76 -5.18
CA GLY A 188 7.66 -4.05 -4.03
C GLY A 188 7.48 -2.55 -4.18
N ALA A 189 8.15 -1.92 -5.15
CA ALA A 189 7.93 -0.49 -5.40
C ALA A 189 6.52 -0.19 -5.90
N THR A 190 5.86 -1.12 -6.60
CA THR A 190 4.48 -0.92 -7.07
C THR A 190 3.49 -0.82 -5.91
N PRO A 191 3.36 -1.83 -5.01
CA PRO A 191 2.47 -1.72 -3.87
C PRO A 191 2.88 -0.59 -2.92
N PHE A 192 4.19 -0.36 -2.73
CA PHE A 192 4.68 0.76 -1.92
C PHE A 192 4.21 2.12 -2.44
N HIS A 193 4.46 2.44 -3.72
CA HIS A 193 4.03 3.73 -4.24
C HIS A 193 2.52 3.87 -4.33
N TYR A 194 1.79 2.78 -4.60
CA TYR A 194 0.33 2.83 -4.62
C TYR A 194 -0.19 3.24 -3.25
N LEU A 195 0.20 2.54 -2.18
CA LEU A 195 -0.24 2.83 -0.82
C LEU A 195 0.15 4.23 -0.39
N LEU A 196 1.34 4.68 -0.78
CA LEU A 196 1.82 6.00 -0.44
C LEU A 196 1.01 7.11 -1.12
N GLU A 197 0.79 7.00 -2.43
CA GLU A 197 0.07 8.02 -3.19
C GLU A 197 -1.43 8.00 -2.87
N HIS A 198 -2.03 6.83 -2.65
CA HIS A 198 -3.47 6.71 -2.45
C HIS A 198 -3.95 6.94 -1.02
N ASN A 199 -3.04 6.92 -0.04
CA ASN A 199 -3.34 7.21 1.35
C ASN A 199 -2.38 8.29 1.86
N PRO A 200 -2.58 9.56 1.50
CA PRO A 200 -1.59 10.62 1.72
C PRO A 200 -1.34 10.96 3.19
N GLU A 201 -2.23 10.55 4.09
CA GLU A 201 -2.12 10.77 5.53
C GLU A 201 -1.56 9.55 6.28
N SER A 202 -1.36 8.41 5.64
CA SER A 202 -0.87 7.21 6.34
C SER A 202 0.64 7.25 6.64
N GLU A 203 1.04 6.64 7.75
CA GLU A 203 2.44 6.34 8.04
C GLU A 203 2.83 4.95 7.53
N LEU A 204 4.04 4.81 6.97
CA LEU A 204 4.46 3.57 6.34
C LEU A 204 5.62 2.90 7.08
N ILE A 205 5.51 1.61 7.27
CA ILE A 205 6.59 0.73 7.74
C ILE A 205 6.88 -0.28 6.63
N VAL A 206 8.14 -0.49 6.33
CA VAL A 206 8.56 -1.41 5.26
C VAL A 206 9.45 -2.49 5.85
N VAL A 207 9.11 -3.75 5.57
CA VAL A 207 9.91 -4.91 5.93
C VAL A 207 10.10 -5.82 4.71
N PRO A 208 11.25 -6.47 4.56
CA PRO A 208 11.46 -7.45 3.50
C PRO A 208 10.62 -8.72 3.71
N MET A 209 10.43 -9.51 2.65
CA MET A 209 9.81 -10.84 2.75
C MET A 209 10.56 -11.74 3.74
N PRO A 210 9.85 -12.52 4.57
CA PRO A 210 10.47 -13.35 5.60
C PRO A 210 11.31 -14.49 4.99
N LYS A 211 12.53 -14.67 5.49
CA LYS A 211 13.48 -15.73 5.07
C LYS A 211 13.47 -16.95 6.01
N LEU A 212 12.28 -17.46 6.32
CA LEU A 212 12.05 -18.40 7.43
C LEU A 212 12.79 -19.73 7.27
N HIS A 213 12.84 -20.28 6.06
CA HIS A 213 13.54 -21.55 5.81
C HIS A 213 15.04 -21.36 5.58
N GLU A 214 15.43 -20.22 5.01
CA GLU A 214 16.85 -19.90 4.78
C GLU A 214 17.61 -19.65 6.09
N SER A 215 16.93 -19.23 7.16
CA SER A 215 17.56 -18.99 8.46
C SER A 215 18.11 -20.25 9.12
N ARG A 216 17.57 -21.43 8.78
CA ARG A 216 17.98 -22.74 9.33
C ARG A 216 18.01 -23.82 8.27
N LEU A 217 18.84 -23.61 7.24
CA LEU A 217 19.06 -24.60 6.17
C LEU A 217 19.53 -25.96 6.69
N ASP A 218 20.20 -26.02 7.85
CA ASP A 218 20.60 -27.26 8.50
C ASP A 218 19.41 -28.14 8.94
N LEU A 219 18.30 -27.51 9.34
CA LEU A 219 17.06 -28.19 9.70
C LEU A 219 16.19 -28.43 8.47
N PHE A 220 16.04 -27.42 7.62
CA PHE A 220 15.21 -27.46 6.42
C PHE A 220 15.68 -28.55 5.45
N CYS A 221 16.98 -28.64 5.16
CA CYS A 221 17.53 -29.64 4.23
C CYS A 221 17.69 -31.05 4.83
N ASN A 222 17.31 -31.26 6.09
CA ASN A 222 17.32 -32.56 6.76
C ASN A 222 16.02 -32.78 7.58
N PRO A 223 14.86 -32.93 6.91
CA PRO A 223 13.55 -32.85 7.54
C PRO A 223 13.14 -34.14 8.25
N THR A 224 13.84 -34.48 9.35
CA THR A 224 13.35 -35.47 10.33
C THR A 224 12.26 -34.84 11.20
N ASP A 225 11.38 -35.64 11.83
CA ASP A 225 10.33 -35.12 12.72
C ASP A 225 10.87 -34.15 13.79
N ASN A 226 12.04 -34.47 14.37
CA ASN A 226 12.72 -33.62 15.34
C ASN A 226 13.20 -32.30 14.73
N ASN A 227 13.71 -32.33 13.50
CA ASN A 227 14.19 -31.13 12.82
C ASN A 227 13.05 -30.25 12.31
N ILE A 228 11.95 -30.83 11.83
CA ILE A 228 10.71 -30.12 11.51
C ILE A 228 10.17 -29.42 12.77
N SER A 229 10.14 -30.12 13.91
CA SER A 229 9.72 -29.53 15.19
C SER A 229 10.65 -28.39 15.63
N SER A 230 11.97 -28.58 15.48
CA SER A 230 12.96 -27.55 15.83
C SER A 230 12.91 -26.33 14.91
N LEU A 231 12.63 -26.55 13.62
CA LEU A 231 12.45 -25.49 12.63
C LEU A 231 11.18 -24.70 12.91
N THR A 232 10.08 -25.39 13.25
CA THR A 232 8.82 -24.76 13.66
C THR A 232 9.04 -23.89 14.90
N ALA A 233 9.69 -24.40 15.95
CA ALA A 233 9.98 -23.62 17.15
C ALA A 233 10.86 -22.39 16.87
N HIS A 234 11.84 -22.50 15.97
CA HIS A 234 12.64 -21.34 15.56
C HIS A 234 11.80 -20.29 14.81
N ILE A 235 10.88 -20.71 13.95
CA ILE A 235 9.96 -19.81 13.25
C ILE A 235 8.95 -19.19 14.23
N GLU A 236 8.50 -19.91 15.27
CA GLU A 236 7.72 -19.35 16.37
C GLU A 236 8.46 -18.22 17.07
N ASP A 237 9.77 -18.40 17.36
CA ASP A 237 10.60 -17.36 17.97
C ASP A 237 10.72 -16.11 17.06
N ILE A 238 10.92 -16.30 15.75
CA ILE A 238 10.94 -15.20 14.77
C ILE A 238 9.58 -14.50 14.71
N ALA A 239 8.48 -15.28 14.70
CA ALA A 239 7.12 -14.75 14.62
C ALA A 239 6.79 -13.89 15.84
N GLU A 240 7.14 -14.34 17.05
CA GLU A 240 6.92 -13.56 18.26
C GLU A 240 7.79 -12.30 18.29
N ASP A 241 9.07 -12.37 17.88
CA ASP A 241 9.89 -11.16 17.75
C ASP A 241 9.30 -10.19 16.72
N PHE A 242 8.86 -10.66 15.56
CA PHE A 242 8.19 -9.83 14.55
C PHE A 242 6.94 -9.15 15.11
N LYS A 243 6.12 -9.90 15.85
CA LYS A 243 4.94 -9.36 16.52
C LYS A 243 5.31 -8.22 17.46
N GLN A 244 6.28 -8.43 18.34
CA GLN A 244 6.67 -7.42 19.34
C GLN A 244 7.37 -6.22 18.69
N THR A 245 8.33 -6.47 17.81
CA THR A 245 9.27 -5.48 17.28
C THR A 245 8.73 -4.71 16.08
N VAL A 246 7.88 -5.34 15.27
CA VAL A 246 7.29 -4.72 14.06
C VAL A 246 5.84 -4.37 14.29
N LEU A 247 4.97 -5.32 14.63
CA LEU A 247 3.53 -5.04 14.71
C LEU A 247 3.18 -4.14 15.90
N LEU A 248 3.57 -4.55 17.12
CA LEU A 248 3.16 -3.87 18.34
C LEU A 248 4.00 -2.63 18.64
N GLN A 249 5.33 -2.70 18.49
CA GLN A 249 6.18 -1.56 18.77
C GLN A 249 5.98 -0.39 17.80
N GLU A 250 5.60 -0.67 16.55
CA GLU A 250 5.35 0.38 15.56
C GLU A 250 3.87 0.75 15.46
N ASP A 251 3.01 0.19 16.30
CA ASP A 251 1.56 0.44 16.31
C ASP A 251 0.91 0.19 14.93
N VAL A 252 1.23 -0.95 14.30
CA VAL A 252 0.68 -1.33 12.99
C VAL A 252 -0.81 -1.61 13.10
N GLU A 253 -1.60 -1.05 12.19
CA GLU A 253 -3.05 -1.28 12.07
C GLU A 253 -3.41 -1.99 10.77
N TYR A 254 -2.69 -1.70 9.68
CA TYR A 254 -2.92 -2.29 8.38
C TYR A 254 -1.68 -3.00 7.86
N LEU A 255 -1.86 -4.12 7.18
CA LEU A 255 -0.77 -4.92 6.64
C LEU A 255 -1.04 -5.26 5.17
N ASN A 256 -0.13 -4.91 4.29
CA ASN A 256 -0.11 -5.36 2.90
C ASN A 256 1.01 -6.39 2.68
N TYR A 257 0.62 -7.63 2.40
CA TYR A 257 1.52 -8.73 2.07
C TYR A 257 1.33 -9.14 0.61
N SER A 258 2.27 -8.72 -0.24
CA SER A 258 2.18 -8.95 -1.69
C SER A 258 2.79 -10.30 -2.09
N GLY A 259 2.44 -11.36 -1.35
CA GLY A 259 3.01 -12.69 -1.55
C GLY A 259 2.22 -13.79 -0.86
N GLY A 260 2.78 -15.00 -0.93
CA GLY A 260 2.28 -16.21 -0.30
C GLY A 260 3.42 -17.20 -0.10
N TYR A 261 3.18 -18.23 0.70
CA TYR A 261 4.11 -19.34 0.86
C TYR A 261 3.49 -20.55 0.16
N GLU A 262 3.77 -20.76 -1.13
CA GLU A 262 3.28 -21.94 -1.84
C GLU A 262 4.29 -23.09 -1.78
N ILE A 263 3.81 -24.34 -1.73
CA ILE A 263 4.69 -25.52 -1.70
C ILE A 263 5.59 -25.57 -2.95
N GLU A 264 5.03 -25.46 -4.14
CA GLU A 264 5.79 -25.61 -5.38
C GLU A 264 6.74 -24.43 -5.64
N ARG A 265 6.31 -23.22 -5.29
CA ARG A 265 7.05 -21.98 -5.60
C ARG A 265 8.06 -21.62 -4.53
N VAL A 266 7.72 -21.78 -3.25
CA VAL A 266 8.60 -21.37 -2.15
C VAL A 266 9.36 -22.57 -1.62
N ILE A 267 8.68 -23.59 -1.11
CA ILE A 267 9.33 -24.72 -0.43
C ILE A 267 10.21 -25.52 -1.40
N ALA A 268 9.65 -25.94 -2.54
CA ALA A 268 10.35 -26.76 -3.49
C ALA A 268 11.47 -26.01 -4.24
N MET A 269 11.32 -24.71 -4.49
CA MET A 269 12.39 -23.91 -5.10
C MET A 269 13.53 -23.66 -4.11
N THR A 270 13.25 -23.29 -2.86
CA THR A 270 14.26 -23.16 -1.80
C THR A 270 15.00 -24.48 -1.59
N TRP A 271 14.29 -25.62 -1.58
CA TRP A 271 14.95 -26.93 -1.53
C TRP A 271 15.90 -27.15 -2.71
N LYS A 272 15.45 -26.93 -3.94
CA LYS A 272 16.28 -27.12 -5.14
C LYS A 272 17.50 -26.19 -5.16
N GLN A 273 17.37 -25.01 -4.60
CA GLN A 273 18.42 -24.00 -4.56
C GLN A 273 19.52 -24.34 -3.53
N TYR A 274 19.13 -24.81 -2.35
CA TYR A 274 20.07 -24.92 -1.21
C TYR A 274 20.34 -26.36 -0.76
N CYS A 275 19.41 -27.28 -0.97
CA CYS A 275 19.56 -28.66 -0.52
C CYS A 275 20.20 -29.52 -1.63
N LEU A 276 21.33 -30.15 -1.33
CA LEU A 276 22.11 -30.97 -2.27
C LEU A 276 21.50 -32.35 -2.56
N SER A 277 20.23 -32.54 -2.19
CA SER A 277 19.50 -33.82 -2.23
C SER A 277 18.31 -33.74 -3.19
N PRO A 278 17.83 -34.88 -3.72
CA PRO A 278 16.58 -34.92 -4.46
C PRO A 278 15.43 -34.27 -3.68
N LEU A 279 14.45 -33.73 -4.39
CA LEU A 279 13.24 -33.18 -3.78
C LEU A 279 12.57 -34.27 -2.91
N PRO A 280 12.15 -33.95 -1.67
CA PRO A 280 11.59 -34.93 -0.77
C PRO A 280 10.14 -35.27 -1.18
N SER A 281 9.51 -36.16 -0.43
CA SER A 281 8.11 -36.55 -0.67
C SER A 281 7.14 -35.37 -0.50
N GLU A 282 5.96 -35.47 -1.12
CA GLU A 282 4.90 -34.45 -0.97
C GLU A 282 4.49 -34.22 0.48
N GLU A 283 4.46 -35.29 1.30
CA GLU A 283 4.18 -35.24 2.74
C GLU A 283 5.25 -34.44 3.50
N THR A 284 6.53 -34.66 3.16
CA THR A 284 7.64 -33.90 3.75
C THR A 284 7.58 -32.42 3.34
N LEU A 285 7.25 -32.13 2.08
CA LEU A 285 7.09 -30.75 1.61
C LEU A 285 5.94 -30.04 2.32
N ALA A 286 4.80 -30.71 2.52
CA ALA A 286 3.69 -30.17 3.29
C ALA A 286 4.06 -29.96 4.76
N ALA A 287 4.81 -30.87 5.38
CA ALA A 287 5.29 -30.69 6.74
C ALA A 287 6.25 -29.49 6.88
N LEU A 288 7.15 -29.30 5.91
CA LEU A 288 8.04 -28.12 5.84
C LEU A 288 7.28 -26.81 5.58
N HIS A 289 6.24 -26.86 4.75
CA HIS A 289 5.35 -25.73 4.51
C HIS A 289 4.63 -25.30 5.78
N ASN A 290 4.09 -26.26 6.52
CA ASN A 290 3.34 -26.00 7.74
C ASN A 290 4.21 -25.43 8.89
N THR A 291 5.54 -25.53 8.83
CA THR A 291 6.42 -24.87 9.84
C THR A 291 6.30 -23.34 9.81
N VAL A 292 5.74 -22.76 8.74
CA VAL A 292 5.54 -21.31 8.56
C VAL A 292 4.27 -20.80 9.25
N ARG A 293 3.35 -21.69 9.62
CA ARG A 293 2.06 -21.35 10.25
C ARG A 293 2.17 -20.35 11.41
N PRO A 294 3.13 -20.47 12.36
CA PRO A 294 3.25 -19.49 13.45
C PRO A 294 3.46 -18.05 12.98
N PHE A 295 4.20 -17.85 11.88
CA PHE A 295 4.39 -16.54 11.30
C PHE A 295 3.09 -16.02 10.67
N TYR A 296 2.33 -16.89 9.99
CA TYR A 296 1.01 -16.54 9.44
C TYR A 296 0.00 -16.20 10.54
N ASP A 297 0.02 -16.93 11.66
CA ASP A 297 -0.82 -16.62 12.82
C ASP A 297 -0.54 -15.21 13.34
N VAL A 298 0.73 -14.81 13.40
CA VAL A 298 1.10 -13.43 13.76
C VAL A 298 0.64 -12.42 12.71
N LEU A 299 0.83 -12.69 11.42
CA LEU A 299 0.41 -11.76 10.36
C LEU A 299 -1.11 -11.54 10.32
N PHE A 300 -1.89 -12.59 10.57
CA PHE A 300 -3.31 -12.63 10.19
C PHE A 300 -4.29 -12.85 11.34
N ASN A 301 -3.81 -13.13 12.54
CA ASN A 301 -4.62 -13.25 13.77
C ASN A 301 -4.15 -12.30 14.89
N THR A 302 -3.22 -11.37 14.62
CA THR A 302 -2.92 -10.31 15.59
C THR A 302 -4.11 -9.37 15.70
N SER A 303 -4.61 -9.20 16.93
CA SER A 303 -5.80 -8.39 17.20
C SER A 303 -5.56 -6.93 16.84
N GLY A 304 -6.53 -6.32 16.17
CA GLY A 304 -6.46 -4.92 15.71
C GLY A 304 -5.55 -4.66 14.51
N VAL A 305 -5.01 -5.72 13.89
CA VAL A 305 -4.25 -5.61 12.63
C VAL A 305 -5.08 -6.18 11.49
N MET A 306 -5.50 -5.35 10.54
CA MET A 306 -6.20 -5.78 9.34
C MET A 306 -5.21 -6.06 8.20
N ALA A 307 -5.19 -7.30 7.71
CA ALA A 307 -4.24 -7.75 6.71
C ALA A 307 -4.87 -7.98 5.33
N PHE A 308 -4.11 -7.63 4.29
CA PHE A 308 -4.43 -7.79 2.89
C PHE A 308 -3.32 -8.62 2.25
N GLN A 309 -3.67 -9.83 1.83
CA GLN A 309 -2.74 -10.75 1.20
C GLN A 309 -3.05 -10.84 -0.29
N ALA A 310 -2.04 -10.69 -1.14
CA ALA A 310 -2.16 -11.02 -2.54
C ALA A 310 -2.43 -12.52 -2.71
N SER A 311 -3.50 -12.87 -3.43
CA SER A 311 -3.84 -14.27 -3.72
C SER A 311 -2.81 -14.95 -4.62
N GLY A 312 -2.75 -16.28 -4.51
CA GLY A 312 -2.16 -17.13 -5.52
C GLY A 312 -3.09 -17.33 -6.72
N ILE A 313 -2.51 -17.81 -7.82
CA ILE A 313 -3.26 -18.25 -9.01
C ILE A 313 -3.35 -19.77 -9.05
N ASN A 314 -4.43 -20.33 -9.60
CA ASN A 314 -4.67 -21.78 -9.63
C ASN A 314 -4.50 -22.46 -8.25
N MET A 315 -5.03 -21.84 -7.20
CA MET A 315 -4.81 -22.29 -5.83
C MET A 315 -5.42 -23.68 -5.57
N THR A 316 -4.69 -24.50 -4.82
CA THR A 316 -5.15 -25.83 -4.38
C THR A 316 -4.97 -26.01 -2.89
N ALA A 317 -5.72 -26.94 -2.29
CA ALA A 317 -5.60 -27.25 -0.87
C ALA A 317 -4.22 -27.80 -0.48
N TYR A 318 -3.50 -28.42 -1.41
CA TYR A 318 -2.12 -28.87 -1.18
C TYR A 318 -1.15 -27.70 -1.29
N ASN A 319 -1.13 -27.02 -2.44
CA ASN A 319 -0.08 -26.04 -2.74
C ASN A 319 -0.20 -24.75 -1.93
N ASN A 320 -1.41 -24.40 -1.47
CA ASN A 320 -1.74 -23.11 -0.87
C ASN A 320 -2.42 -23.27 0.50
N GLU A 321 -2.13 -24.35 1.25
CA GLU A 321 -2.82 -24.68 2.51
C GLU A 321 -2.94 -23.48 3.46
N LEU A 322 -1.83 -22.74 3.68
CA LEU A 322 -1.80 -21.55 4.52
C LEU A 322 -2.54 -20.37 3.87
N ASP A 323 -2.37 -20.13 2.57
CA ASP A 323 -3.04 -19.00 1.90
C ASP A 323 -4.57 -19.18 1.85
N ILE A 324 -5.10 -20.40 1.83
CA ILE A 324 -6.55 -20.62 1.76
C ILE A 324 -7.21 -20.84 3.12
N ASP A 325 -6.43 -20.88 4.20
CA ASP A 325 -6.93 -21.16 5.55
C ASP A 325 -7.90 -20.06 6.02
N LYS A 326 -9.13 -20.46 6.32
CA LYS A 326 -10.22 -19.56 6.74
C LYS A 326 -10.21 -19.25 8.24
N SER A 327 -9.28 -19.82 9.00
CA SER A 327 -9.07 -19.46 10.41
C SER A 327 -8.45 -18.07 10.59
N TYR A 328 -7.75 -17.55 9.57
CA TYR A 328 -7.17 -16.21 9.52
C TYR A 328 -8.24 -15.11 9.44
N GLN A 329 -8.77 -14.69 10.60
CA GLN A 329 -9.96 -13.83 10.68
C GLN A 329 -9.69 -12.39 10.26
N ASN A 330 -8.49 -11.86 10.52
CA ASN A 330 -8.18 -10.46 10.25
C ASN A 330 -7.62 -10.24 8.83
N ARG A 331 -7.68 -11.27 7.98
CA ARG A 331 -7.12 -11.25 6.63
C ARG A 331 -8.22 -11.18 5.56
N LEU A 332 -7.92 -10.45 4.49
CA LEU A 332 -8.56 -10.59 3.18
C LEU A 332 -7.55 -11.11 2.15
N LEU A 333 -7.90 -12.21 1.48
CA LEU A 333 -7.18 -12.73 0.32
C LEU A 333 -7.70 -12.04 -0.95
N VAL A 334 -6.83 -11.29 -1.63
CA VAL A 334 -7.19 -10.33 -2.68
C VAL A 334 -6.71 -10.77 -4.06
N ALA A 335 -7.59 -10.69 -5.06
CA ALA A 335 -7.23 -10.95 -6.45
C ALA A 335 -7.63 -9.79 -7.37
N PRO A 336 -7.03 -9.65 -8.56
CA PRO A 336 -7.44 -8.66 -9.52
C PRO A 336 -8.48 -9.25 -10.47
N PHE A 337 -9.24 -8.36 -11.10
CA PHE A 337 -9.83 -8.61 -12.41
C PHE A 337 -9.69 -7.35 -13.26
N THR A 338 -9.89 -7.49 -14.58
CA THR A 338 -9.59 -6.41 -15.53
C THR A 338 -10.73 -6.23 -16.51
N VAL A 339 -11.62 -5.29 -16.19
CA VAL A 339 -12.76 -4.91 -17.05
C VAL A 339 -12.84 -3.39 -17.10
N LEU A 340 -12.93 -2.82 -18.30
CA LEU A 340 -12.95 -1.37 -18.48
C LEU A 340 -14.26 -0.73 -18.01
N ASP A 341 -15.41 -1.36 -18.30
CA ASP A 341 -16.75 -0.90 -17.91
C ASP A 341 -17.45 -2.01 -17.12
N THR A 342 -17.19 -2.07 -15.81
CA THR A 342 -17.73 -3.12 -14.94
C THR A 342 -19.21 -2.96 -14.67
N LYS A 343 -19.71 -1.71 -14.66
CA LYS A 343 -21.05 -1.33 -14.19
C LYS A 343 -21.37 -1.85 -12.78
N LEU A 344 -20.36 -2.21 -12.00
CA LEU A 344 -20.54 -2.64 -10.62
C LEU A 344 -20.98 -1.42 -9.80
N PRO A 345 -22.04 -1.52 -8.99
CA PRO A 345 -22.37 -0.47 -8.05
C PRO A 345 -21.30 -0.39 -6.95
N ALA A 346 -21.34 0.67 -6.14
CA ALA A 346 -20.30 0.95 -5.17
C ALA A 346 -20.13 -0.17 -4.13
N ASN A 347 -21.20 -0.86 -3.76
CA ASN A 347 -21.17 -2.02 -2.86
C ASN A 347 -20.93 -3.37 -3.58
N GLY A 348 -20.75 -3.36 -4.90
CA GLY A 348 -20.60 -4.55 -5.74
C GLY A 348 -21.86 -5.40 -5.88
N GLU A 349 -23.00 -4.98 -5.30
CA GLU A 349 -24.25 -5.74 -5.32
C GLU A 349 -24.83 -5.91 -6.72
N ILE A 350 -24.76 -7.12 -7.24
CA ILE A 350 -25.38 -7.48 -8.51
C ILE A 350 -26.22 -8.75 -8.39
N ASN A 351 -27.29 -8.77 -9.19
CA ASN A 351 -28.06 -9.97 -9.51
C ASN A 351 -27.91 -10.21 -11.02
N GLY A 352 -26.99 -11.09 -11.39
CA GLY A 352 -26.54 -11.19 -12.78
C GLY A 352 -25.29 -12.03 -12.93
N ASN A 353 -24.56 -11.85 -14.03
CA ASN A 353 -23.27 -12.51 -14.20
C ASN A 353 -22.19 -11.71 -13.48
N ALA A 354 -21.35 -12.39 -12.70
CA ALA A 354 -20.08 -11.82 -12.26
C ALA A 354 -19.22 -11.46 -13.50
N PRO A 355 -18.44 -10.37 -13.45
CA PRO A 355 -17.47 -10.06 -14.49
C PRO A 355 -16.53 -11.24 -14.79
N GLU A 356 -16.07 -11.30 -16.04
CA GLU A 356 -15.15 -12.35 -16.46
C GLU A 356 -13.81 -12.25 -15.74
N LEU A 357 -13.27 -13.40 -15.35
CA LEU A 357 -11.97 -13.53 -14.70
C LEU A 357 -10.99 -14.18 -15.66
N ASP A 358 -9.71 -13.86 -15.51
CA ASP A 358 -8.65 -14.70 -16.09
C ASP A 358 -8.82 -16.14 -15.60
N ALA A 359 -8.54 -17.12 -16.46
CA ALA A 359 -8.75 -18.54 -16.16
C ALA A 359 -8.03 -18.98 -14.87
N SER A 360 -6.83 -18.44 -14.61
CA SER A 360 -6.05 -18.80 -13.43
C SER A 360 -6.65 -18.26 -12.12
N ILE A 361 -7.29 -17.09 -12.17
CA ILE A 361 -8.05 -16.50 -11.05
C ILE A 361 -9.41 -17.17 -10.90
N TYR A 362 -10.07 -17.52 -12.02
CA TYR A 362 -11.32 -18.25 -12.02
C TYR A 362 -11.21 -19.58 -11.28
N ASN A 363 -10.10 -20.30 -11.45
CA ASN A 363 -9.84 -21.55 -10.73
C ASN A 363 -9.61 -21.35 -9.22
N SER A 364 -9.24 -20.13 -8.81
CA SER A 364 -8.99 -19.74 -7.43
C SER A 364 -10.19 -19.12 -6.70
N LYS A 365 -11.28 -18.81 -7.42
CA LYS A 365 -12.35 -17.89 -6.95
C LYS A 365 -13.01 -18.27 -5.62
N GLN A 366 -13.16 -19.57 -5.32
CA GLN A 366 -13.74 -20.04 -4.06
C GLN A 366 -12.92 -19.61 -2.83
N TRP A 367 -11.60 -19.49 -2.97
CA TRP A 367 -10.70 -19.17 -1.87
C TRP A 367 -10.52 -17.66 -1.66
N ILE A 368 -10.71 -16.87 -2.72
CA ILE A 368 -10.49 -15.42 -2.73
C ILE A 368 -11.64 -14.74 -1.95
N ASP A 369 -11.29 -13.79 -1.09
CA ASP A 369 -12.28 -13.05 -0.28
C ASP A 369 -12.83 -11.84 -1.03
N VAL A 370 -11.96 -11.11 -1.75
CA VAL A 370 -12.33 -9.95 -2.56
C VAL A 370 -11.53 -9.89 -3.86
N MET A 371 -12.21 -9.53 -4.94
CA MET A 371 -11.64 -9.30 -6.26
C MET A 371 -11.80 -7.83 -6.62
N VAL A 372 -10.71 -7.19 -7.04
CA VAL A 372 -10.64 -5.74 -7.29
C VAL A 372 -10.42 -5.47 -8.77
N ASN A 373 -11.27 -4.65 -9.37
CA ASN A 373 -11.07 -4.20 -10.73
C ASN A 373 -9.85 -3.28 -10.79
N LEU A 374 -8.98 -3.48 -11.78
CA LEU A 374 -7.86 -2.56 -12.03
C LEU A 374 -8.20 -1.48 -13.08
N GLY A 375 -9.35 -1.56 -13.76
CA GLY A 375 -9.76 -0.56 -14.75
C GLY A 375 -8.88 -0.50 -16.01
N ILE A 376 -8.09 -1.54 -16.26
CA ILE A 376 -7.16 -1.67 -17.38
C ILE A 376 -7.46 -2.93 -18.20
N THR A 377 -6.81 -3.07 -19.35
CA THR A 377 -6.65 -4.35 -20.04
C THR A 377 -5.15 -4.65 -20.22
N PRO A 378 -4.64 -5.81 -19.79
CA PRO A 378 -3.20 -6.14 -19.85
C PRO A 378 -2.75 -6.54 -21.27
N ILE A 379 -3.51 -6.17 -22.31
CA ILE A 379 -3.23 -6.48 -23.71
C ILE A 379 -2.96 -5.16 -24.44
N ARG A 380 -1.81 -5.09 -25.14
CA ARG A 380 -1.43 -3.92 -25.93
C ARG A 380 -2.58 -3.48 -26.87
N PRO A 381 -2.93 -2.18 -26.92
CA PRO A 381 -2.16 -1.01 -26.46
C PRO A 381 -2.35 -0.65 -24.97
N PHE A 382 -2.84 -1.58 -24.14
CA PHE A 382 -3.15 -1.36 -22.72
C PHE A 382 -4.25 -0.32 -22.53
N PRO A 383 -5.45 -0.53 -23.13
CA PRO A 383 -6.56 0.38 -22.89
C PRO A 383 -6.92 0.40 -21.41
N PHE A 384 -7.36 1.56 -20.95
CA PHE A 384 -7.75 1.82 -19.57
C PHE A 384 -9.02 2.69 -19.54
N ASN A 385 -9.78 2.62 -18.45
CA ASN A 385 -11.02 3.39 -18.27
C ASN A 385 -10.72 4.78 -17.67
N GLU A 386 -11.74 5.49 -17.20
CA GLU A 386 -11.56 6.83 -16.62
C GLU A 386 -10.91 6.83 -15.23
N THR A 387 -10.89 5.68 -14.55
CA THR A 387 -10.38 5.52 -13.17
C THR A 387 -9.56 4.23 -13.05
N PRO A 388 -8.46 4.10 -13.81
CA PRO A 388 -7.65 2.88 -13.73
C PRO A 388 -6.78 2.88 -12.48
N ALA A 389 -6.25 1.71 -12.13
CA ALA A 389 -5.20 1.61 -11.13
C ALA A 389 -3.96 2.36 -11.66
N MET A 390 -3.35 3.17 -10.81
CA MET A 390 -2.27 4.08 -11.20
C MET A 390 -0.93 3.62 -10.65
N ALA A 391 0.08 3.61 -11.50
CA ALA A 391 1.49 3.42 -11.18
C ALA A 391 2.22 4.73 -11.02
N THR A 392 3.18 4.67 -10.11
CA THR A 392 4.09 5.75 -9.82
C THR A 392 5.52 5.28 -9.98
N THR A 393 6.34 6.09 -10.65
CA THR A 393 7.77 5.77 -10.88
C THR A 393 8.57 5.78 -9.58
N SER A 394 9.80 5.26 -9.59
CA SER A 394 10.71 5.30 -8.42
C SER A 394 11.10 6.69 -7.93
N LEU A 395 11.07 7.69 -8.81
CA LEU A 395 11.22 9.09 -8.41
C LEU A 395 9.93 9.69 -7.86
N GLY A 396 8.81 8.97 -7.99
CA GLY A 396 7.46 9.43 -7.71
C GLY A 396 6.94 10.55 -8.61
N LEU A 397 7.67 10.98 -9.63
CA LEU A 397 7.23 12.15 -10.40
C LEU A 397 6.11 11.87 -11.43
N SER A 398 5.74 10.61 -11.63
CA SER A 398 4.78 10.18 -12.66
C SER A 398 3.61 9.45 -12.03
N TYR A 399 2.42 9.62 -12.59
CA TYR A 399 1.17 8.99 -12.18
C TYR A 399 0.44 8.53 -13.45
N THR A 400 0.62 7.27 -13.82
CA THR A 400 0.14 6.72 -15.10
C THR A 400 -0.57 5.39 -14.88
N PRO A 401 -1.56 5.02 -15.69
CA PRO A 401 -2.26 3.74 -15.55
C PRO A 401 -1.29 2.53 -15.54
N PHE A 402 -1.64 1.50 -14.76
CA PHE A 402 -0.97 0.20 -14.83
C PHE A 402 -1.02 -0.36 -16.26
N SER A 403 0.05 -1.03 -16.66
CA SER A 403 0.15 -1.67 -17.98
C SER A 403 -0.17 -3.16 -17.96
N ASP A 404 -0.39 -3.72 -16.79
CA ASP A 404 -0.46 -5.15 -16.53
C ASP A 404 -1.37 -5.43 -15.32
N SER A 405 -1.83 -6.68 -15.17
CA SER A 405 -2.52 -7.16 -13.96
C SER A 405 -1.72 -8.21 -13.17
N SER A 406 -1.71 -8.08 -11.83
CA SER A 406 -1.08 -9.00 -10.87
C SER A 406 -1.82 -8.93 -9.53
N THR A 407 -1.80 -10.01 -8.75
CA THR A 407 -2.46 -10.08 -7.44
C THR A 407 -1.83 -9.13 -6.42
N SER A 408 -0.51 -8.95 -6.49
CA SER A 408 0.25 -7.96 -5.72
C SER A 408 -0.16 -6.52 -5.97
N TRP A 409 -0.80 -6.23 -7.11
CA TRP A 409 -1.26 -4.88 -7.46
C TRP A 409 -2.67 -4.60 -6.96
N SER A 410 -3.50 -5.63 -6.80
CA SER A 410 -4.85 -5.50 -6.24
C SER A 410 -4.89 -5.40 -4.71
N SER A 411 -3.96 -6.08 -4.01
CA SER A 411 -3.86 -6.05 -2.54
C SER A 411 -3.79 -4.63 -1.95
N PRO A 412 -2.89 -3.74 -2.42
CA PRO A 412 -2.80 -2.37 -1.89
C PRO A 412 -4.05 -1.51 -2.18
N ILE A 413 -4.77 -1.82 -3.26
CA ILE A 413 -6.05 -1.16 -3.60
C ILE A 413 -7.14 -1.54 -2.60
N ALA A 414 -7.25 -2.84 -2.28
CA ALA A 414 -8.18 -3.31 -1.27
C ALA A 414 -7.89 -2.72 0.11
N LEU A 415 -6.61 -2.61 0.49
CA LEU A 415 -6.21 -1.95 1.74
C LEU A 415 -6.64 -0.49 1.76
N SER A 416 -6.34 0.27 0.70
CA SER A 416 -6.71 1.68 0.60
C SER A 416 -8.24 1.87 0.64
N THR A 417 -9.00 0.90 0.13
CA THR A 417 -10.47 0.87 0.22
C THR A 417 -10.95 0.65 1.65
N ALA A 418 -10.32 -0.26 2.38
CA ALA A 418 -10.66 -0.53 3.77
C ALA A 418 -10.39 0.67 4.69
N LEU A 419 -9.25 1.33 4.48
CA LEU A 419 -8.88 2.56 5.18
C LEU A 419 -9.87 3.69 4.85
N TYR A 420 -10.26 3.86 3.59
CA TYR A 420 -11.34 4.77 3.22
C TYR A 420 -12.66 4.46 3.96
N ILE A 421 -13.06 3.18 4.05
CA ILE A 421 -14.26 2.76 4.79
C ILE A 421 -14.12 3.09 6.28
N LYS A 422 -12.96 2.82 6.89
CA LYS A 422 -12.65 3.19 8.27
C LYS A 422 -12.87 4.67 8.49
N ASN A 423 -12.32 5.52 7.63
CA ASN A 423 -12.38 6.98 7.80
C ASN A 423 -13.77 7.55 7.55
N VAL A 424 -14.56 6.97 6.64
CA VAL A 424 -15.87 7.50 6.29
C VAL A 424 -16.99 7.02 7.23
N LYS A 425 -16.86 5.80 7.79
CA LYS A 425 -17.94 5.18 8.58
C LYS A 425 -17.60 4.93 10.04
N TYR A 426 -16.31 4.87 10.37
CA TYR A 426 -15.81 4.39 11.65
C TYR A 426 -14.63 5.25 12.15
N ASP A 427 -14.56 6.54 11.78
CA ASP A 427 -13.44 7.44 12.09
C ASP A 427 -13.09 7.47 13.58
N GLU A 428 -14.09 7.62 14.45
CA GLU A 428 -13.94 7.72 15.90
C GLU A 428 -13.74 6.37 16.60
N LEU A 429 -13.78 5.25 15.86
CA LEU A 429 -13.59 3.92 16.42
C LEU A 429 -12.12 3.48 16.30
N GLN A 430 -11.63 2.77 17.31
CA GLN A 430 -10.34 2.09 17.21
C GLN A 430 -10.46 0.88 16.28
N LEU A 431 -9.40 0.55 15.53
CA LEU A 431 -9.38 -0.64 14.68
C LEU A 431 -9.22 -1.89 15.56
N ASP A 432 -10.32 -2.41 16.08
CA ASP A 432 -10.38 -3.70 16.77
C ASP A 432 -10.98 -4.78 15.86
N ASP A 433 -10.98 -6.04 16.30
CA ASP A 433 -11.46 -7.17 15.49
C ASP A 433 -12.96 -7.06 15.13
N ILE A 434 -13.75 -6.30 15.91
CA ILE A 434 -15.17 -6.03 15.61
C ILE A 434 -15.26 -5.05 14.45
N VAL A 435 -14.50 -3.96 14.49
CA VAL A 435 -14.45 -2.96 13.41
C VAL A 435 -13.86 -3.58 12.14
N ILE A 436 -12.82 -4.41 12.25
CA ILE A 436 -12.25 -5.15 11.12
C ILE A 436 -13.33 -5.99 10.43
N GLU A 437 -14.11 -6.77 11.18
CA GLU A 437 -15.18 -7.58 10.60
C GLU A 437 -16.29 -6.72 9.98
N GLN A 438 -16.60 -5.56 10.57
CA GLN A 438 -17.54 -4.60 9.97
C GLN A 438 -17.02 -4.05 8.63
N ILE A 439 -15.75 -3.65 8.55
CA ILE A 439 -15.11 -3.19 7.31
C ILE A 439 -15.13 -4.30 6.26
N LYS A 440 -14.80 -5.55 6.60
CA LYS A 440 -14.86 -6.70 5.68
C LYS A 440 -16.26 -6.91 5.12
N ASN A 441 -17.29 -6.78 5.95
CA ASN A 441 -18.69 -6.90 5.53
C ASN A 441 -19.13 -5.74 4.62
N ASP A 442 -18.60 -4.53 4.83
CA ASP A 442 -18.82 -3.39 3.94
C ASP A 442 -18.11 -3.52 2.59
N MET A 443 -16.92 -4.13 2.59
CA MET A 443 -16.18 -4.42 1.36
C MET A 443 -16.84 -5.54 0.53
N THR A 444 -17.51 -6.50 1.18
CA THR A 444 -18.08 -7.69 0.53
C THR A 444 -19.46 -8.07 1.08
N PRO A 445 -20.49 -7.22 0.90
CA PRO A 445 -21.80 -7.44 1.52
C PRO A 445 -22.49 -8.72 1.05
N GLN A 446 -23.36 -9.26 1.90
CA GLN A 446 -24.09 -10.51 1.70
C GLN A 446 -25.37 -10.32 0.91
N LEU A 447 -25.29 -9.93 -0.37
CA LEU A 447 -26.47 -9.67 -1.21
C LEU A 447 -26.29 -10.02 -2.69
N CYS A 448 -25.17 -10.63 -3.08
CA CYS A 448 -24.88 -10.93 -4.48
C CYS A 448 -25.47 -12.26 -4.94
N HIS A 449 -25.89 -12.30 -6.21
CA HIS A 449 -26.37 -13.50 -6.88
C HIS A 449 -25.69 -13.59 -8.25
N TYR A 450 -24.69 -14.46 -8.37
CA TYR A 450 -23.93 -14.66 -9.60
C TYR A 450 -24.48 -15.86 -10.38
N ASN A 451 -25.07 -15.61 -11.55
CA ASN A 451 -25.67 -16.65 -12.40
C ASN A 451 -24.64 -17.59 -13.04
N ASN A 452 -23.38 -17.17 -13.10
CA ASN A 452 -22.28 -17.90 -13.74
C ASN A 452 -21.31 -18.56 -12.73
N TRP A 453 -21.50 -18.39 -11.42
CA TRP A 453 -20.70 -19.02 -10.37
C TRP A 453 -21.58 -19.89 -9.47
N GLU A 454 -20.98 -20.87 -8.80
CA GLU A 454 -21.72 -21.67 -7.82
C GLU A 454 -21.78 -20.94 -6.47
N ILE A 455 -22.85 -21.11 -5.70
CA ILE A 455 -23.00 -20.44 -4.39
C ILE A 455 -21.84 -20.77 -3.44
N ILE A 456 -21.23 -21.95 -3.56
CA ILE A 456 -20.06 -22.34 -2.76
C ILE A 456 -18.82 -21.51 -3.07
N ASP A 457 -18.73 -20.90 -4.26
CA ASP A 457 -17.59 -20.06 -4.64
C ASP A 457 -17.62 -18.68 -3.96
N TYR A 458 -18.79 -18.20 -3.51
CA TYR A 458 -18.93 -16.83 -3.00
C TYR A 458 -19.82 -16.67 -1.77
N GLU A 459 -20.57 -17.69 -1.38
CA GLU A 459 -21.41 -17.75 -0.17
C GLU A 459 -22.38 -16.57 -0.02
N GLY A 460 -22.88 -16.00 -1.11
CA GLY A 460 -23.73 -14.81 -1.09
C GLY A 460 -22.99 -13.47 -1.06
N LYS A 461 -21.67 -13.48 -0.84
CA LYS A 461 -20.84 -12.27 -0.77
C LYS A 461 -20.63 -11.62 -2.13
N CYS A 462 -20.67 -10.30 -2.12
CA CYS A 462 -20.27 -9.47 -3.24
C CYS A 462 -18.76 -9.39 -3.36
N LYS A 463 -18.14 -10.49 -3.80
CA LYS A 463 -16.68 -10.59 -3.97
C LYS A 463 -16.12 -9.67 -5.07
N MET A 464 -16.92 -9.24 -6.05
CA MET A 464 -16.47 -8.42 -7.17
C MET A 464 -16.64 -6.93 -6.85
N GLN A 465 -15.53 -6.21 -6.69
CA GLN A 465 -15.52 -4.80 -6.29
C GLN A 465 -14.77 -3.94 -7.30
N ASP A 466 -15.25 -2.71 -7.51
CA ASP A 466 -14.61 -1.70 -8.35
C ASP A 466 -14.40 -0.40 -7.57
N PRO A 467 -13.52 -0.41 -6.54
CA PRO A 467 -13.33 0.76 -5.68
C PRO A 467 -12.78 1.98 -6.46
N LEU A 468 -12.09 1.77 -7.58
CA LEU A 468 -11.53 2.82 -8.43
C LEU A 468 -12.63 3.59 -9.16
N LEU A 469 -13.59 2.89 -9.76
CA LEU A 469 -14.78 3.51 -10.38
C LEU A 469 -15.53 4.43 -9.42
N HIS A 470 -15.58 4.05 -8.14
CA HIS A 470 -16.29 4.79 -7.09
C HIS A 470 -15.37 5.67 -6.23
N ARG A 471 -14.10 5.82 -6.61
CA ARG A 471 -13.13 6.71 -5.97
C ARG A 471 -12.99 6.48 -4.45
N ARG A 472 -13.04 5.22 -4.03
CA ARG A 472 -12.99 4.82 -2.61
C ARG A 472 -11.57 4.74 -2.07
N HIS A 473 -10.83 5.84 -2.16
CA HIS A 473 -9.47 5.98 -1.64
C HIS A 473 -9.25 7.41 -1.15
N ASN A 474 -8.40 7.60 -0.16
CA ASN A 474 -8.21 8.90 0.49
C ASN A 474 -7.68 9.98 -0.45
N LEU A 475 -6.86 9.64 -1.46
CA LEU A 475 -6.38 10.61 -2.44
C LEU A 475 -7.53 11.36 -3.16
N PHE A 476 -8.64 10.66 -3.47
CA PHE A 476 -9.83 11.28 -4.07
C PHE A 476 -10.70 11.98 -3.01
N GLU A 477 -10.89 11.37 -1.85
CA GLU A 477 -11.70 11.93 -0.76
C GLU A 477 -11.15 13.30 -0.31
N LEU A 478 -9.83 13.42 -0.19
CA LEU A 478 -9.14 14.65 0.20
C LEU A 478 -9.08 15.69 -0.93
N GLY A 479 -9.48 15.33 -2.16
CA GLY A 479 -9.63 16.22 -3.31
C GLY A 479 -8.35 16.47 -4.12
N TYR A 480 -7.28 15.69 -3.92
CA TYR A 480 -6.01 15.88 -4.65
C TYR A 480 -6.12 15.55 -6.14
N VAL A 481 -7.01 14.62 -6.50
CA VAL A 481 -7.28 14.17 -7.87
C VAL A 481 -8.78 14.08 -8.11
N ASP A 482 -9.17 14.30 -9.36
CA ASP A 482 -10.54 14.61 -9.78
C ASP A 482 -11.31 13.47 -10.40
#